data_AF-A0A6N9QIC5-F1
#
_entry.id   AF-A0A6N9QIC5-F1
#
_cell.length_a   1.000
_cell.length_b   1.000
_cell.length_c   1.000
_cell.angle_alpha   90.00
_cell.angle_beta   90.00
_cell.angle_gamma   90.00
#
_symmetry.space_group_name_H-M   'P 1'
#
loop_
_entity.id
_entity.type
_entity.pdbx_description
1 polymer ?
#
loop_
_entity_poly.entity_id
_entity_poly.type
_entity_poly.pdbx_seq_one_letter_code
_entity_poly.pdbx_strand_id
1 'polypeptide(L)'
;MQNLEVIAGGAKEKADCRPTRTHYEKAIEKALEEYVKQCGKMTFDEAANQFSESFRKLVYAGVKSVGKIESKDLDANENLVHATYEYIEYLFDTFGAMTPRQVTQLFPISKTYDGDRWGTKDYYYAMEEVRKIGLDNVIGRDKAPEFLMEYHNEDIKEFMIMFMMVISRMRVLQGGRDPLEEFLEENGVATYSYYENEGIMVNRQTGEVTKVEKPRTRVPKYMKVIEGGLN
;
A
#
# COMPACT_ATOMS: atom_id res chain seq x y z
N MET A 1 -23.92 9.35 54.36
CA MET A 1 -23.18 9.89 53.20
C MET A 1 -22.19 8.82 52.78
N GLN A 2 -22.34 8.23 51.59
CA GLN A 2 -21.38 7.24 51.07
C GLN A 2 -20.14 8.00 50.59
N ASN A 3 -18.97 7.59 51.08
CA ASN A 3 -17.68 8.09 50.59
C ASN A 3 -17.49 7.63 49.16
N LEU A 4 -17.41 8.58 48.23
CA LEU A 4 -17.01 8.34 46.85
C LEU A 4 -15.48 8.37 46.81
N GLU A 5 -14.86 7.24 46.47
CA GLU A 5 -13.43 7.21 46.16
C GLU A 5 -13.20 7.64 44.71
N VAL A 6 -12.29 8.59 44.53
CA VAL A 6 -11.84 9.04 43.21
C VAL A 6 -10.83 8.02 42.69
N ILE A 7 -11.23 7.24 41.69
CA ILE A 7 -10.31 6.37 40.96
C ILE A 7 -9.44 7.28 40.09
N ALA A 8 -8.13 7.34 40.39
CA ALA A 8 -7.18 8.02 39.54
C ALA A 8 -7.20 7.36 38.16
N GLY A 9 -7.71 8.09 37.16
CA GLY A 9 -7.70 7.66 35.77
C GLY A 9 -6.26 7.50 35.31
N GLY A 10 -5.74 6.28 35.40
CA GLY A 10 -4.43 5.96 34.87
C GLY A 10 -4.43 6.32 33.39
N ALA A 11 -3.56 7.26 33.01
CA ALA A 11 -3.16 7.44 31.63
C ALA A 11 -2.47 6.14 31.18
N LYS A 12 -3.27 5.11 30.89
CA LYS A 12 -2.81 4.03 30.03
C LYS A 12 -2.44 4.74 28.73
N GLU A 13 -1.18 4.65 28.32
CA GLU A 13 -0.81 4.89 26.93
C GLU A 13 -1.92 4.29 26.08
N LYS A 14 -2.61 5.14 25.31
CA LYS A 14 -3.59 4.62 24.34
C LYS A 14 -2.75 3.79 23.40
N ALA A 15 -2.80 2.46 23.57
CA ALA A 15 -2.19 1.53 22.63
C ALA A 15 -2.61 1.98 21.23
N ASP A 16 -1.65 2.09 20.31
CA ASP A 16 -1.97 2.51 18.96
C ASP A 16 -3.03 1.55 18.41
N CYS A 17 -4.25 2.07 18.24
CA CYS A 17 -5.41 1.29 17.84
C CYS A 17 -5.40 1.01 16.33
N ARG A 18 -4.38 1.49 15.61
CA ARG A 18 -4.25 1.30 14.17
C ARG A 18 -3.93 -0.17 13.86
N PRO A 19 -4.75 -0.85 13.04
CA PRO A 19 -4.47 -2.21 12.64
C PRO A 19 -3.13 -2.31 11.90
N THR A 20 -2.27 -3.23 12.33
CA THR A 20 -1.03 -3.60 11.64
C THR A 20 -1.28 -4.70 10.60
N ARG A 21 -0.29 -4.98 9.75
CA ARG A 21 -0.33 -6.09 8.78
C ARG A 21 -0.78 -7.42 9.41
N THR A 22 -0.22 -7.78 10.56
CA THR A 22 -0.57 -9.02 11.29
C THR A 22 -2.05 -9.08 11.72
N HIS A 23 -2.69 -7.93 11.98
CA HIS A 23 -4.12 -7.91 12.27
C HIS A 23 -4.95 -8.28 11.03
N TYR A 24 -4.54 -7.81 9.85
CA TYR A 24 -5.18 -8.16 8.59
C TYR A 24 -4.91 -9.60 8.19
N GLU A 25 -3.70 -10.13 8.39
CA GLU A 25 -3.38 -11.54 8.15
C GLU A 25 -4.28 -12.48 8.97
N LYS A 26 -4.45 -12.19 10.26
CA LYS A 26 -5.40 -12.95 11.12
C LYS A 26 -6.85 -12.83 10.66
N ALA A 27 -7.24 -11.66 10.14
CA ALA A 27 -8.59 -11.46 9.61
C ALA A 27 -8.81 -12.27 8.32
N ILE A 28 -7.79 -12.36 7.46
CA ILE A 28 -7.79 -13.18 6.24
C ILE A 28 -7.92 -14.65 6.62
N GLU A 29 -7.09 -15.16 7.54
CA GLU A 29 -7.14 -16.56 8.00
C GLU A 29 -8.55 -16.93 8.47
N LYS A 30 -9.13 -16.11 9.35
CA LYS A 30 -10.49 -16.35 9.86
C LYS A 30 -11.55 -16.29 8.77
N ALA A 31 -11.49 -15.29 7.88
CA ALA A 31 -12.45 -15.15 6.80
C ALA A 31 -12.33 -16.30 5.79
N LEU A 32 -11.12 -16.82 5.57
CA LEU A 32 -10.87 -17.97 4.70
C LEU A 32 -11.45 -19.25 5.29
N GLU A 33 -11.27 -19.48 6.60
CA GLU A 33 -11.91 -20.61 7.28
C GLU A 33 -13.44 -20.54 7.19
N GLU A 34 -14.04 -19.36 7.40
CA GLU A 34 -15.47 -19.14 7.26
C GLU A 34 -15.93 -19.41 5.82
N TYR A 35 -15.19 -18.90 4.83
CA TYR A 35 -15.47 -19.07 3.41
C TYR A 35 -15.42 -20.55 3.00
N VAL A 36 -14.37 -21.28 3.38
CA VAL A 36 -14.21 -22.71 3.07
C VAL A 36 -15.34 -23.55 3.68
N LYS A 37 -15.77 -23.22 4.91
CA LYS A 37 -16.90 -23.91 5.58
C LYS A 37 -18.23 -23.65 4.88
N GLN A 38 -18.45 -22.45 4.34
CA GLN A 38 -19.72 -22.03 3.75
C GLN A 38 -19.87 -22.41 2.27
N CYS A 39 -18.79 -22.25 1.50
CA CYS A 39 -18.88 -22.22 0.03
C CYS A 39 -18.30 -23.48 -0.65
N GLY A 40 -17.63 -24.39 0.05
CA GLY A 40 -17.03 -25.57 -0.59
C GLY A 40 -16.04 -25.17 -1.70
N LYS A 41 -15.92 -25.99 -2.77
CA LYS A 41 -15.07 -25.67 -3.95
C LYS A 41 -15.77 -24.72 -4.93
N MET A 42 -16.25 -23.58 -4.44
CA MET A 42 -16.85 -22.54 -5.27
C MET A 42 -15.78 -21.85 -6.13
N THR A 43 -16.13 -21.55 -7.38
CA THR A 43 -15.29 -20.74 -8.28
C THR A 43 -15.29 -19.27 -7.85
N PHE A 44 -14.32 -18.49 -8.32
CA PHE A 44 -14.26 -17.05 -8.03
C PHE A 44 -15.51 -16.30 -8.49
N ASP A 45 -16.02 -16.63 -9.68
CA ASP A 45 -17.21 -15.99 -10.24
C ASP A 45 -18.44 -16.26 -9.36
N GLU A 46 -18.60 -17.49 -8.89
CA GLU A 46 -19.69 -17.84 -7.97
C GLU A 46 -19.55 -17.13 -6.62
N ALA A 47 -18.32 -17.01 -6.10
CA ALA A 47 -18.04 -16.31 -4.85
C ALA A 47 -18.34 -14.81 -4.94
N ALA A 48 -17.88 -14.18 -6.03
CA ALA A 48 -18.12 -12.77 -6.32
C ALA A 48 -19.62 -12.51 -6.56
N ASN A 49 -20.33 -13.41 -7.25
CA ASN A 49 -21.77 -13.32 -7.45
C ASN A 49 -22.56 -13.43 -6.13
N GLN A 50 -22.18 -14.34 -5.24
CA GLN A 50 -22.82 -14.43 -3.92
C GLN A 50 -22.49 -13.24 -3.02
N PHE A 51 -21.30 -12.67 -3.19
CA PHE A 51 -20.81 -11.52 -2.44
C PHE A 51 -21.01 -11.68 -0.92
N SER A 52 -20.69 -12.88 -0.43
CA SER A 52 -20.90 -13.27 0.96
C SER A 52 -20.06 -12.42 1.92
N GLU A 53 -20.44 -12.38 3.19
CA GLU A 53 -19.72 -11.60 4.19
C GLU A 53 -18.27 -12.08 4.38
N SER A 54 -18.01 -13.39 4.26
CA SER A 54 -16.65 -13.96 4.31
C SER A 54 -15.81 -13.52 3.10
N PHE A 55 -16.38 -13.55 1.89
CA PHE A 55 -15.74 -13.04 0.68
C PHE A 55 -15.39 -11.55 0.80
N ARG A 56 -16.35 -10.72 1.27
CA ARG A 56 -16.14 -9.28 1.49
C ARG A 56 -14.97 -9.00 2.44
N LYS A 57 -14.87 -9.75 3.54
CA LYS A 57 -13.77 -9.64 4.50
C LYS A 57 -12.43 -10.05 3.90
N LEU A 58 -12.40 -11.13 3.09
CA LEU A 58 -11.19 -11.58 2.40
C LEU A 58 -10.63 -10.50 1.48
N VAL A 59 -11.46 -9.95 0.60
CA VAL A 59 -11.05 -8.89 -0.33
C VAL A 59 -10.59 -7.64 0.44
N TYR A 60 -11.39 -7.18 1.41
CA TYR A 60 -11.07 -5.99 2.19
C TYR A 60 -9.75 -6.15 2.97
N ALA A 61 -9.58 -7.27 3.69
CA ALA A 61 -8.38 -7.50 4.47
C ALA A 61 -7.15 -7.75 3.58
N GLY A 62 -7.33 -8.37 2.40
CA GLY A 62 -6.25 -8.59 1.43
C GLY A 62 -5.68 -7.30 0.85
N VAL A 63 -6.54 -6.37 0.41
CA VAL A 63 -6.10 -5.04 -0.03
C VAL A 63 -5.34 -4.31 1.08
N LYS A 64 -5.90 -4.33 2.29
CA LYS A 64 -5.29 -3.67 3.45
C LYS A 64 -3.96 -4.30 3.86
N SER A 65 -3.81 -5.62 3.78
CA SER A 65 -2.57 -6.30 4.17
C SER A 65 -1.43 -5.97 3.20
N VAL A 66 -1.71 -5.94 1.90
CA VAL A 66 -0.76 -5.52 0.85
C VAL A 66 -0.34 -4.07 1.05
N GLY A 67 -1.29 -3.16 1.30
CA GLY A 67 -0.97 -1.75 1.58
C GLY A 67 -0.15 -1.50 2.87
N LYS A 68 0.05 -2.53 3.70
CA LYS A 68 0.89 -2.47 4.91
C LYS A 68 2.26 -3.12 4.75
N ILE A 69 2.61 -3.59 3.56
CA ILE A 69 3.97 -4.05 3.27
C ILE A 69 4.87 -2.81 3.20
N GLU A 70 6.04 -2.86 3.85
CA GLU A 70 7.01 -1.79 3.75
C GLU A 70 7.94 -2.03 2.58
N SER A 71 8.31 -0.96 1.86
CA SER A 71 9.22 -1.03 0.71
C SER A 71 10.55 -1.69 1.05
N LYS A 72 11.11 -1.37 2.21
CA LYS A 72 12.38 -1.94 2.69
C LYS A 72 12.32 -3.47 2.84
N ASP A 73 11.14 -4.02 3.14
CA ASP A 73 10.97 -5.46 3.30
C ASP A 73 10.99 -6.16 1.94
N LEU A 74 10.39 -5.53 0.92
CA LEU A 74 10.48 -6.01 -0.47
C LEU A 74 11.93 -5.97 -0.96
N ASP A 75 12.66 -4.91 -0.64
CA ASP A 75 14.06 -4.73 -1.05
C ASP A 75 14.99 -5.78 -0.45
N ALA A 76 14.67 -6.23 0.77
CA ALA A 76 15.47 -7.19 1.51
C ALA A 76 15.13 -8.65 1.21
N ASN A 77 14.00 -8.95 0.55
CA ASN A 77 13.46 -10.31 0.47
C ASN A 77 12.80 -10.62 -0.88
N GLU A 78 13.55 -11.26 -1.77
CA GLU A 78 13.09 -11.74 -3.07
C GLU A 78 11.86 -12.67 -2.97
N ASN A 79 11.83 -13.59 -2.00
CA ASN A 79 10.68 -14.47 -1.81
C ASN A 79 9.41 -13.69 -1.44
N LEU A 80 9.55 -12.61 -0.67
CA LEU A 80 8.44 -11.72 -0.36
C LEU A 80 7.93 -11.01 -1.61
N VAL A 81 8.82 -10.59 -2.53
CA VAL A 81 8.43 -9.99 -3.81
C VAL A 81 7.57 -10.97 -4.61
N HIS A 82 8.04 -12.21 -4.80
CA HIS A 82 7.29 -13.23 -5.53
C HIS A 82 5.94 -13.57 -4.89
N ALA A 83 5.93 -13.82 -3.57
CA ALA A 83 4.69 -14.14 -2.85
C ALA A 83 3.69 -12.97 -2.89
N THR A 84 4.17 -11.73 -2.81
CA THR A 84 3.30 -10.55 -2.90
C THR A 84 2.75 -10.38 -4.31
N TYR A 85 3.57 -10.61 -5.35
CA TYR A 85 3.11 -10.58 -6.74
C TYR A 85 1.98 -11.58 -6.98
N GLU A 86 2.19 -12.84 -6.61
CA GLU A 86 1.16 -13.89 -6.75
C GLU A 86 -0.13 -13.54 -5.99
N TYR A 87 0.00 -12.95 -4.80
CA TYR A 87 -1.15 -12.54 -4.01
C TYR A 87 -1.92 -11.35 -4.62
N ILE A 88 -1.20 -10.39 -5.20
CA ILE A 88 -1.81 -9.27 -5.93
C ILE A 88 -2.53 -9.77 -7.19
N GLU A 89 -1.93 -10.68 -7.95
CA GLU A 89 -2.56 -11.30 -9.13
C GLU A 89 -3.87 -12.02 -8.73
N TYR A 90 -3.86 -12.76 -7.62
CA TYR A 90 -5.07 -13.38 -7.06
C TYR A 90 -6.16 -12.33 -6.72
N LEU A 91 -5.77 -11.19 -6.16
CA LEU A 91 -6.71 -10.10 -5.87
C LEU A 91 -7.23 -9.45 -7.16
N PHE A 92 -6.42 -9.28 -8.21
CA PHE A 92 -6.90 -8.81 -9.50
C PHE A 92 -7.90 -9.75 -10.13
N ASP A 93 -7.67 -11.06 -10.08
CA ASP A 93 -8.64 -12.06 -10.53
C ASP A 93 -9.96 -11.91 -9.77
N THR A 94 -9.86 -11.70 -8.46
CA THR A 94 -11.02 -11.48 -7.58
C THR A 94 -11.77 -10.19 -7.95
N PHE A 95 -11.06 -9.08 -8.17
CA PHE A 95 -11.66 -7.82 -8.62
C PHE A 95 -12.26 -7.92 -10.02
N GLY A 96 -11.65 -8.70 -10.92
CA GLY A 96 -12.17 -8.95 -12.27
C GLY A 96 -13.53 -9.66 -12.27
N ALA A 97 -13.77 -10.53 -11.29
CA ALA A 97 -15.06 -11.21 -11.09
C ALA A 97 -16.12 -10.32 -10.40
N MET A 98 -15.72 -9.20 -9.81
CA MET A 98 -16.62 -8.27 -9.14
C MET A 98 -17.22 -7.23 -10.09
N THR A 99 -18.32 -6.62 -9.65
CA THR A 99 -18.91 -5.44 -10.29
C THR A 99 -18.38 -4.14 -9.65
N PRO A 100 -18.36 -3.00 -10.35
CA PRO A 100 -18.00 -1.71 -9.74
C PRO A 100 -18.87 -1.34 -8.53
N ARG A 101 -20.15 -1.76 -8.49
CA ARG A 101 -21.02 -1.59 -7.32
C ARG A 101 -20.45 -2.29 -6.08
N GLN A 102 -20.01 -3.53 -6.23
CA GLN A 102 -19.42 -4.31 -5.14
C GLN A 102 -18.11 -3.71 -4.66
N VAL A 103 -17.25 -3.25 -5.58
CA VAL A 103 -16.01 -2.53 -5.23
C VAL A 103 -16.34 -1.26 -4.44
N THR A 104 -17.30 -0.46 -4.91
CA THR A 104 -17.75 0.77 -4.24
C THR A 104 -18.33 0.51 -2.85
N GLN A 105 -18.95 -0.65 -2.64
CA GLN A 105 -19.46 -1.06 -1.34
C GLN A 105 -18.34 -1.40 -0.33
N LEU A 106 -17.21 -1.93 -0.79
CA LEU A 106 -16.07 -2.23 0.08
C LEU A 106 -15.13 -1.04 0.26
N PHE A 107 -14.91 -0.29 -0.81
CA PHE A 107 -13.95 0.81 -0.88
C PHE A 107 -14.64 2.03 -1.47
N PRO A 108 -15.42 2.80 -0.70
CA PRO A 108 -16.14 3.95 -1.23
C PRO A 108 -15.18 4.96 -1.90
N ILE A 109 -15.59 5.48 -3.06
CA ILE A 109 -14.83 6.52 -3.77
C ILE A 109 -14.70 7.75 -2.87
N SER A 110 -13.49 8.28 -2.76
CA SER A 110 -13.20 9.49 -2.00
C SER A 110 -13.99 10.68 -2.56
N LYS A 111 -14.60 11.47 -1.67
CA LYS A 111 -15.39 12.67 -2.01
C LYS A 111 -14.52 13.92 -2.06
N THR A 112 -13.47 13.85 -2.86
CA THR A 112 -12.63 14.99 -3.26
C THR A 112 -13.11 15.46 -4.63
N TYR A 113 -13.07 16.77 -4.88
CA TYR A 113 -13.71 17.39 -6.05
C TYR A 113 -12.83 18.46 -6.71
N ASP A 114 -11.60 18.62 -6.23
CA ASP A 114 -10.64 19.62 -6.70
C ASP A 114 -9.50 18.97 -7.51
N GLY A 115 -9.77 17.83 -8.15
CA GLY A 115 -8.79 17.07 -8.92
C GLY A 115 -8.14 17.89 -10.03
N ASP A 116 -8.95 18.61 -10.81
CA ASP A 116 -8.49 19.49 -11.89
C ASP A 116 -7.50 20.55 -11.43
N ARG A 117 -7.65 21.05 -10.19
CA ARG A 117 -6.75 22.06 -9.63
C ARG A 117 -5.35 21.50 -9.40
N TRP A 118 -5.25 20.21 -9.07
CA TRP A 118 -4.01 19.55 -8.65
C TRP A 118 -3.47 18.57 -9.70
N GLY A 119 -4.18 18.39 -10.82
CA GLY A 119 -3.85 17.37 -11.82
C GLY A 119 -3.99 15.95 -11.26
N THR A 120 -4.89 15.73 -10.31
CA THR A 120 -5.10 14.44 -9.65
C THR A 120 -6.50 13.92 -9.91
N LYS A 121 -6.66 12.59 -9.91
CA LYS A 121 -7.97 11.94 -9.99
C LYS A 121 -8.84 12.37 -8.81
N ASP A 122 -10.12 12.60 -9.06
CA ASP A 122 -11.10 12.97 -8.03
C ASP A 122 -12.37 12.11 -8.14
N TYR A 123 -13.40 12.47 -7.37
CA TYR A 123 -14.67 11.76 -7.38
C TYR A 123 -15.32 11.70 -8.76
N TYR A 124 -15.33 12.81 -9.51
CA TYR A 124 -16.02 12.88 -10.80
C TYR A 124 -15.31 12.02 -11.83
N TYR A 125 -13.97 12.11 -11.88
CA TYR A 125 -13.14 11.28 -12.72
C TYR A 125 -13.37 9.78 -12.44
N ALA A 126 -13.25 9.35 -11.19
CA ALA A 126 -13.42 7.94 -10.83
C ALA A 126 -14.85 7.43 -11.13
N MET A 127 -15.88 8.27 -10.93
CA MET A 127 -17.25 7.92 -11.29
C MET A 127 -17.47 7.81 -12.80
N GLU A 128 -16.73 8.55 -13.62
CA GLU A 128 -16.77 8.41 -15.08
C GLU A 128 -16.23 7.05 -15.50
N GLU A 129 -15.09 6.63 -14.94
CA GLU A 129 -14.49 5.31 -15.21
C GLU A 129 -15.40 4.15 -14.77
N VAL A 130 -16.03 4.28 -13.60
CA VAL A 130 -17.06 3.34 -13.14
C VAL A 130 -18.23 3.24 -14.14
N ARG A 131 -18.65 4.35 -14.74
CA ARG A 131 -19.76 4.38 -15.71
C ARG A 131 -19.39 3.76 -17.05
N LYS A 132 -18.13 3.87 -17.49
CA LYS A 132 -17.64 3.23 -18.72
C LYS A 132 -17.78 1.71 -18.67
N ILE A 133 -17.57 1.11 -17.49
CA ILE A 133 -17.80 -0.32 -17.27
C ILE A 133 -19.31 -0.60 -17.06
N GLY A 134 -19.98 0.22 -16.26
CA GLY A 134 -21.35 0.02 -15.80
C GLY A 134 -21.40 -0.64 -14.43
N LEU A 135 -22.24 -0.11 -13.53
CA LEU A 135 -22.23 -0.47 -12.11
C LEU A 135 -22.46 -1.96 -11.81
N ASP A 136 -23.23 -2.64 -12.65
CA ASP A 136 -23.66 -4.03 -12.46
C ASP A 136 -23.00 -5.00 -13.44
N ASN A 137 -22.10 -4.50 -14.29
CA ASN A 137 -21.31 -5.34 -15.18
C ASN A 137 -20.07 -5.84 -14.44
N VAL A 138 -19.65 -7.07 -14.72
CA VAL A 138 -18.36 -7.57 -14.22
C VAL A 138 -17.22 -6.75 -14.81
N ILE A 139 -16.23 -6.42 -13.99
CA ILE A 139 -15.08 -5.59 -14.40
C ILE A 139 -14.27 -6.32 -15.49
N GLY A 140 -14.07 -7.62 -15.32
CA GLY A 140 -13.24 -8.47 -16.17
C GLY A 140 -11.79 -8.48 -15.70
N ARG A 141 -11.18 -9.67 -15.72
CA ARG A 141 -9.81 -9.93 -15.24
C ARG A 141 -8.79 -8.97 -15.85
N ASP A 142 -8.78 -8.86 -17.17
CA ASP A 142 -7.78 -8.06 -17.91
C ASP A 142 -7.92 -6.55 -17.63
N LYS A 143 -9.11 -6.09 -17.24
CA LYS A 143 -9.40 -4.67 -16.96
C LYS A 143 -9.26 -4.31 -15.50
N ALA A 144 -9.16 -5.28 -14.59
CA ALA A 144 -9.13 -5.02 -13.16
C ALA A 144 -7.94 -4.12 -12.74
N PRO A 145 -6.70 -4.32 -13.21
CA PRO A 145 -5.59 -3.43 -12.86
C PRO A 145 -5.82 -1.99 -13.33
N GLU A 146 -6.29 -1.80 -14.57
CA GLU A 146 -6.58 -0.48 -15.15
C GLU A 146 -7.71 0.21 -14.37
N PHE A 147 -8.82 -0.50 -14.13
CA PHE A 147 -9.94 0.02 -13.35
C PHE A 147 -9.49 0.50 -11.96
N LEU A 148 -8.69 -0.30 -11.25
CA LEU A 148 -8.21 0.04 -9.91
C LEU A 148 -7.19 1.17 -9.90
N MET A 149 -6.35 1.30 -10.94
CA MET A 149 -5.47 2.48 -11.10
C MET A 149 -6.28 3.77 -11.20
N GLU A 150 -7.43 3.73 -11.89
CA GLU A 150 -8.30 4.88 -12.07
C GLU A 150 -9.28 5.11 -10.91
N TYR A 151 -9.37 4.15 -9.99
CA TYR A 151 -10.30 4.17 -8.87
C TYR A 151 -9.81 5.05 -7.72
N HIS A 152 -10.48 6.19 -7.48
CA HIS A 152 -10.05 7.16 -6.46
C HIS A 152 -10.49 6.75 -5.03
N ASN A 153 -9.71 5.89 -4.39
CA ASN A 153 -9.83 5.50 -2.98
C ASN A 153 -8.44 5.30 -2.35
N GLU A 154 -8.26 5.69 -1.08
CA GLU A 154 -6.94 5.66 -0.42
C GLU A 154 -6.37 4.25 -0.29
N ASP A 155 -7.19 3.26 0.05
CA ASP A 155 -6.75 1.88 0.25
C ASP A 155 -6.39 1.21 -1.07
N ILE A 156 -7.20 1.47 -2.11
CA ILE A 156 -6.89 1.02 -3.47
C ILE A 156 -5.64 1.71 -3.99
N LYS A 157 -5.44 3.00 -3.70
CA LYS A 157 -4.22 3.73 -4.05
C LYS A 157 -2.98 3.13 -3.37
N GLU A 158 -3.02 2.87 -2.06
CA GLU A 158 -1.92 2.18 -1.35
C GLU A 158 -1.63 0.81 -1.97
N PHE A 159 -2.67 0.02 -2.26
CA PHE A 159 -2.55 -1.28 -2.92
C PHE A 159 -1.92 -1.19 -4.31
N MET A 160 -2.36 -0.25 -5.15
CA MET A 160 -1.84 -0.08 -6.51
C MET A 160 -0.42 0.49 -6.52
N ILE A 161 -0.05 1.34 -5.56
CA ILE A 161 1.35 1.75 -5.36
C ILE A 161 2.20 0.51 -5.05
N MET A 162 1.76 -0.34 -4.13
CA MET A 162 2.48 -1.57 -3.79
C MET A 162 2.65 -2.49 -5.01
N PHE A 163 1.62 -2.65 -5.83
CA PHE A 163 1.70 -3.38 -7.09
C PHE A 163 2.79 -2.85 -8.02
N MET A 164 2.86 -1.52 -8.23
CA MET A 164 3.91 -0.92 -9.06
C MET A 164 5.31 -1.16 -8.48
N MET A 165 5.46 -1.09 -7.15
CA MET A 165 6.73 -1.38 -6.50
C MET A 165 7.15 -2.84 -6.69
N VAL A 166 6.21 -3.78 -6.55
CA VAL A 166 6.44 -5.20 -6.77
C VAL A 166 6.81 -5.48 -8.22
N ILE A 167 6.12 -4.90 -9.21
CA ILE A 167 6.50 -5.03 -10.64
C ILE A 167 7.92 -4.52 -10.87
N SER A 168 8.26 -3.35 -10.33
CA SER A 168 9.61 -2.80 -10.49
C SER A 168 10.66 -3.77 -9.96
N ARG A 169 10.45 -4.29 -8.73
CA ARG A 169 11.35 -5.26 -8.11
C ARG A 169 11.43 -6.57 -8.90
N MET A 170 10.31 -7.09 -9.38
CA MET A 170 10.28 -8.26 -10.25
C MET A 170 11.11 -8.06 -11.52
N ARG A 171 11.03 -6.90 -12.16
CA ARG A 171 11.83 -6.58 -13.35
C ARG A 171 13.33 -6.56 -13.04
N VAL A 172 13.71 -5.96 -11.91
CA VAL A 172 15.11 -5.93 -11.44
C VAL A 172 15.63 -7.34 -11.17
N LEU A 173 14.84 -8.19 -10.50
CA LEU A 173 15.20 -9.59 -10.22
C LEU A 173 15.40 -10.41 -11.51
N GLN A 174 14.66 -10.09 -12.57
CA GLN A 174 14.81 -10.69 -13.89
C GLN A 174 16.01 -10.15 -14.69
N GLY A 175 16.86 -9.33 -14.07
CA GLY A 175 18.04 -8.72 -14.70
C GLY A 175 17.72 -7.47 -15.53
N GLY A 176 16.49 -6.96 -15.47
CA GLY A 176 16.12 -5.68 -16.04
C GLY A 176 16.54 -4.50 -15.16
N ARG A 177 16.37 -3.28 -15.69
CA ARG A 177 16.54 -2.05 -14.92
C ARG A 177 15.24 -1.62 -14.25
N ASP A 178 15.34 -0.88 -13.16
CA ASP A 178 14.18 -0.25 -12.52
C ASP A 178 13.50 0.69 -13.56
N PRO A 179 12.19 0.53 -13.84
CA PRO A 179 11.51 1.34 -14.85
C PRO A 179 11.52 2.84 -14.59
N LEU A 180 11.48 3.26 -13.31
CA LEU A 180 11.53 4.67 -12.97
C LEU A 180 12.94 5.22 -13.23
N GLU A 181 13.97 4.45 -12.90
CA GLU A 181 15.35 4.83 -13.22
C GLU A 181 15.56 4.97 -14.72
N GLU A 182 15.10 4.00 -15.52
CA GLU A 182 15.18 4.03 -16.98
C GLU A 182 14.45 5.26 -17.56
N PHE A 183 13.22 5.51 -17.14
CA PHE A 183 12.45 6.68 -17.56
C PHE A 183 13.17 8.00 -17.24
N LEU A 184 13.74 8.14 -16.04
CA LEU A 184 14.46 9.34 -15.64
C LEU A 184 15.73 9.53 -16.48
N GLU A 185 16.49 8.45 -16.71
CA GLU A 185 17.69 8.47 -17.56
C GLU A 185 17.36 8.89 -19.00
N GLU A 186 16.29 8.34 -19.60
CA GLU A 186 15.83 8.70 -20.94
C GLU A 186 15.42 10.17 -21.05
N ASN A 187 14.91 10.76 -19.97
CA ASN A 187 14.55 12.17 -19.88
C ASN A 187 15.73 13.07 -19.45
N GLY A 188 16.95 12.54 -19.42
CA GLY A 188 18.16 13.30 -19.08
C GLY A 188 18.28 13.66 -17.59
N VAL A 189 17.54 12.96 -16.72
CA VAL A 189 17.58 13.14 -15.28
C VAL A 189 18.51 12.09 -14.67
N ALA A 190 19.61 12.54 -14.05
CA ALA A 190 20.54 11.66 -13.37
C ALA A 190 19.91 11.05 -12.11
N THR A 191 20.07 9.74 -11.96
CA THR A 191 19.62 8.96 -10.81
C THR A 191 20.81 8.64 -9.89
N TYR A 192 20.53 8.60 -8.59
CA TYR A 192 21.56 8.43 -7.57
C TYR A 192 21.12 7.39 -6.53
N SER A 193 22.06 6.57 -6.09
CA SER A 193 21.85 5.68 -4.95
C SER A 193 22.69 6.10 -3.77
N TYR A 194 22.05 6.22 -2.60
CA TYR A 194 22.71 6.59 -1.36
C TYR A 194 22.96 5.36 -0.50
N TYR A 195 24.23 5.10 -0.19
CA TYR A 195 24.66 4.01 0.67
C TYR A 195 24.96 4.59 2.05
N GLU A 196 23.96 4.57 2.93
CA GLU A 196 24.01 5.27 4.22
C GLU A 196 25.15 4.80 5.13
N ASN A 197 25.44 3.48 5.14
CA ASN A 197 26.51 2.89 5.94
C ASN A 197 27.89 3.43 5.56
N GLU A 198 28.08 3.73 4.28
CA GLU A 198 29.33 4.22 3.70
C GLU A 198 29.35 5.75 3.61
N GLY A 199 28.17 6.40 3.73
CA GLY A 199 28.00 7.83 3.54
C GLY A 199 28.36 8.26 2.12
N ILE A 200 28.09 7.42 1.12
CA ILE A 200 28.38 7.70 -0.29
C ILE A 200 27.11 7.79 -1.12
N MET A 201 27.13 8.64 -2.12
CA MET A 201 26.14 8.75 -3.16
C MET A 201 26.79 8.37 -4.48
N VAL A 202 26.19 7.42 -5.20
CA VAL A 202 26.69 6.92 -6.48
C VAL A 202 25.75 7.38 -7.59
N ASN A 203 26.29 8.11 -8.56
CA ASN A 203 25.58 8.44 -9.79
C ASN A 203 25.46 7.17 -10.65
N ARG A 204 24.23 6.76 -10.99
CA ARG A 204 23.99 5.53 -11.74
C ARG A 204 24.33 5.64 -13.23
N GLN A 205 24.37 6.85 -13.78
CA GLN A 205 24.76 7.10 -15.18
C GLN A 205 26.28 7.14 -15.36
N THR A 206 26.98 7.90 -14.51
CA THR A 206 28.42 8.14 -14.66
C THR A 206 29.28 7.18 -13.84
N GLY A 207 28.70 6.52 -12.84
CA GLY A 207 29.43 5.75 -11.83
C GLY A 207 30.19 6.62 -10.83
N GLU A 208 30.03 7.95 -10.90
CA GLU A 208 30.72 8.89 -10.01
C GLU A 208 30.26 8.71 -8.56
N VAL A 209 31.22 8.59 -7.65
CA VAL A 209 30.98 8.40 -6.22
C VAL A 209 31.29 9.71 -5.49
N THR A 210 30.29 10.27 -4.84
CA THR A 210 30.42 11.48 -4.00
C THR A 210 30.23 11.12 -2.53
N LYS A 211 31.15 11.57 -1.67
CA LYS A 211 30.98 11.42 -0.22
C LYS A 211 29.97 12.44 0.30
N VAL A 212 28.96 11.97 1.03
CA VAL A 212 27.94 12.81 1.65
C VAL A 212 28.39 13.14 3.07
N GLU A 213 28.72 14.41 3.31
CA GLU A 213 28.98 14.88 4.67
C GLU A 213 27.66 14.98 5.45
N LYS A 214 27.59 14.34 6.61
CA LYS A 214 26.43 14.50 7.50
C LYS A 214 26.32 15.99 7.89
N PRO A 215 25.13 16.60 7.76
CA PRO A 215 24.94 17.98 8.18
C PRO A 215 25.34 18.11 9.64
N ARG A 216 26.18 19.11 9.95
CA ARG A 216 26.57 19.37 11.34
C ARG A 216 25.31 19.60 12.15
N THR A 217 25.15 18.86 13.26
CA THR A 217 24.04 19.06 14.18
C THR A 217 23.99 20.53 14.56
N ARG A 218 22.92 21.21 14.16
CA ARG A 218 22.75 22.64 14.44
C ARG A 218 22.42 22.78 15.92
N VAL A 219 23.43 22.90 16.75
CA VAL A 219 23.26 23.26 18.15
C VAL A 219 22.76 24.71 18.19
N PRO A 220 21.55 24.99 18.73
CA PRO A 220 21.07 26.36 18.85
C PRO A 220 22.09 27.20 19.62
N LYS A 221 22.35 28.44 19.19
CA LYS A 221 23.40 29.30 19.78
C LYS A 221 23.29 29.50 21.30
N TYR A 222 22.09 29.31 21.86
CA TYR A 222 21.80 29.43 23.29
C TYR A 222 22.07 28.14 24.09
N MET A 223 22.35 27.02 23.43
CA MET A 223 22.67 25.75 24.08
C MET A 223 24.19 25.61 24.15
N LYS A 224 24.77 25.99 25.28
CA LYS A 224 26.20 25.80 25.56
C LYS A 224 26.39 24.43 26.22
N VAL A 225 27.28 23.61 25.67
CA VAL A 225 27.77 22.42 26.37
C VAL A 225 28.54 22.91 27.59
N ILE A 226 28.06 22.54 28.78
CA ILE A 226 28.75 22.80 30.04
C ILE A 226 29.61 21.57 30.30
N GLU A 227 30.94 21.71 30.41
CA GLU A 227 31.79 20.61 30.86
C GLU A 227 31.33 20.19 32.26
N GLY A 228 30.80 18.96 32.39
CA GLY A 228 30.28 18.47 33.67
C GLY A 228 29.26 17.33 33.58
N GLY A 229 28.78 16.95 32.39
CA GLY A 229 27.88 15.82 32.19
C GLY A 229 28.61 14.49 32.01
N LEU A 230 29.49 14.11 32.94
CA LEU A 230 29.82 12.69 33.19
C LEU A 230 29.03 12.27 34.43
N ASN A 231 27.92 11.57 34.20
CA ASN A 231 27.37 10.46 34.98
C ASN A 231 26.19 9.85 34.22
#